data_AF-A0A662I5X5-F1
#
_entry.id   AF-A0A662I5X5-F1
#
_cell.length_a   1.000
_cell.length_b   1.000
_cell.length_c   1.000
_cell.angle_alpha   90.00
_cell.angle_beta   90.00
_cell.angle_gamma   90.00
#
_symmetry.space_group_name_H-M   'P 1'
#
loop_
_entity.id
_entity.type
_entity.pdbx_description
1 polymer ?
#
loop_
_entity_poly.entity_id
_entity_poly.type
_entity_poly.pdbx_seq_one_letter_code
_entity_poly.pdbx_strand_id
1 'polypeptide(L)' 'MSAQLLLLEEEARAEAPSRTVIVSFHMPRGLLRALDKLVEMGVFNNRSEAMRTAVYRLICEYSEKLKPLLAPQQAGYR' A
#
# COMPACT_ATOMS: atom_id res chain seq x y z
N MET A 1 -27.91 -30.16 13.76
CA MET A 1 -26.69 -29.37 14.05
C MET A 1 -25.58 -30.07 13.29
N SER A 2 -25.16 -29.66 12.09
CA SER A 2 -24.22 -28.55 11.91
C SER A 2 -24.10 -28.13 10.43
N ALA A 3 -25.21 -27.87 9.74
CA ALA A 3 -25.18 -27.14 8.45
C ALA A 3 -24.84 -25.65 8.64
N GLN A 4 -24.81 -25.17 9.89
CA GLN A 4 -24.48 -23.79 10.26
C GLN A 4 -22.96 -23.49 10.28
N LEU A 5 -22.08 -24.49 10.16
CA LEU A 5 -20.63 -24.29 10.31
C LEU A 5 -19.89 -23.99 9.00
N LEU A 6 -20.48 -24.26 7.84
CA LEU A 6 -19.86 -24.00 6.53
C LEU A 6 -20.18 -22.60 5.94
N LEU A 7 -21.13 -21.88 6.51
CA LEU A 7 -21.50 -20.53 6.06
C LEU A 7 -20.70 -19.41 6.74
N LEU A 8 -19.85 -19.74 7.73
CA LEU A 8 -19.07 -18.75 8.48
C LEU A 8 -17.68 -18.47 7.91
N GLU A 9 -17.21 -19.29 6.96
CA GLU A 9 -15.92 -19.03 6.29
C GLU A 9 -16.06 -18.09 5.07
N GLU A 10 -17.27 -17.92 4.52
CA GLU A 10 -17.51 -17.09 3.34
C GLU A 10 -17.66 -15.59 3.66
N GLU A 11 -18.06 -15.24 4.88
CA GLU A 11 -18.27 -13.83 5.29
C GLU A 11 -16.98 -13.12 5.75
N ALA A 12 -15.86 -13.84 5.84
CA ALA A 12 -14.55 -13.27 6.19
C ALA A 12 -13.84 -12.58 5.02
N ARG A 13 -14.49 -12.45 3.86
CA ARG A 13 -14.14 -11.42 2.88
C ARG A 13 -14.90 -10.12 3.22
N ALA A 14 -14.86 -9.77 4.50
CA ALA A 14 -15.29 -8.48 5.00
C ALA A 14 -14.64 -7.41 4.13
N GLU A 15 -15.49 -6.67 3.44
CA GLU A 15 -15.19 -5.53 2.61
C GLU A 15 -14.28 -4.60 3.42
N ALA A 16 -12.96 -4.74 3.25
CA ALA A 16 -12.00 -3.91 3.96
C ALA A 16 -12.38 -2.47 3.58
N PRO A 17 -12.76 -1.61 4.54
CA PRO A 17 -13.22 -0.28 4.19
C PRO A 17 -12.12 0.36 3.36
N SER A 18 -12.49 0.85 2.18
CA SER A 18 -11.66 1.60 1.25
C SER A 18 -11.28 2.96 1.86
N ARG A 19 -10.64 2.90 3.02
CA ARG A 19 -10.34 4.04 3.85
C ARG A 19 -9.10 4.70 3.26
N THR A 20 -9.34 5.77 2.51
CA THR A 20 -8.26 6.66 2.11
C THR A 20 -7.72 7.35 3.35
N VAL A 21 -6.40 7.27 3.56
CA VAL A 21 -5.69 7.94 4.66
C VAL A 21 -4.84 9.06 4.08
N ILE A 22 -4.95 10.26 4.65
CA ILE A 22 -4.10 11.40 4.32
C ILE A 22 -2.89 11.38 5.23
N VAL A 23 -1.70 11.46 4.63
CA VAL A 23 -0.43 11.53 5.35
C VAL A 23 0.35 12.76 4.90
N SER A 24 1.07 13.38 5.85
CA SER A 24 1.93 14.53 5.59
C SER A 24 3.37 14.14 5.93
N PHE A 25 4.31 14.45 5.04
CA PHE A 25 5.72 14.19 5.24
C PHE A 25 6.57 15.33 4.65
N HIS A 26 7.82 15.42 5.10
CA HIS A 26 8.75 16.43 4.62
C HIS A 26 9.58 15.86 3.47
N MET A 27 9.78 16.67 2.43
CA MET A 27 10.50 16.28 1.22
C MET A 27 11.48 17.39 0.80
N PRO A 28 12.68 17.03 0.33
CA PRO A 28 13.57 17.99 -0.32
C PRO A 28 12.88 18.73 -1.47
N ARG A 29 13.00 20.07 -1.50
CA ARG A 29 12.33 20.91 -2.50
C ARG A 29 12.65 20.52 -3.95
N GLY A 30 13.85 20.00 -4.22
CA GLY A 30 14.23 19.53 -5.55
C GLY A 30 13.37 18.36 -6.03
N LEU A 31 13.07 17.40 -5.15
CA LEU A 31 12.20 16.27 -5.46
C LEU A 31 10.75 16.71 -5.65
N LEU A 32 10.27 17.64 -4.83
CA LEU A 32 8.92 18.18 -4.98
C LEU A 32 8.74 18.85 -6.35
N ARG A 33 9.73 19.65 -6.78
CA ARG A 33 9.70 20.26 -8.12
C ARG A 33 9.74 19.25 -9.25
N ALA A 34 10.50 18.16 -9.11
CA ALA A 34 10.51 17.10 -10.11
C ALA A 34 9.15 16.40 -10.19
N LEU A 35 8.51 16.15 -9.04
CA LEU A 35 7.15 15.61 -8.97
C LEU A 35 6.14 16.56 -9.63
N ASP A 36 6.24 17.86 -9.35
CA ASP A 36 5.37 18.88 -9.92
C ASP A 36 5.45 18.95 -11.44
N LYS A 37 6.66 18.88 -12.00
CA LYS A 37 6.85 18.80 -13.45
C LYS A 37 6.13 17.61 -14.09
N LEU A 38 6.11 16.46 -13.43
CA LEU A 38 5.38 15.28 -13.96
C LEU A 38 3.87 15.52 -14.02
N VAL A 39 3.33 16.25 -13.04
CA VAL A 39 1.91 16.64 -13.03
C VAL A 39 1.64 17.71 -14.09
N GLU A 40 2.50 18.73 -14.20
CA GLU A 40 2.39 19.79 -15.20
C GLU A 40 2.48 19.26 -16.64
N MET A 41 3.31 18.25 -16.87
CA MET A 41 3.43 17.56 -18.16
C MET A 41 2.22 16.66 -18.48
N GLY A 42 1.26 16.50 -17.57
CA GLY A 42 0.09 15.65 -17.75
C GLY A 42 0.38 14.15 -17.62
N VAL A 43 1.54 13.76 -17.08
CA VAL A 43 1.86 12.35 -16.81
C VAL A 43 0.98 11.80 -15.68
N PHE A 44 0.63 12.66 -14.72
CA PHE A 44 -0.30 12.37 -13.62
C PHE A 44 -1.27 13.53 -13.45
N ASN A 45 -2.49 13.25 -12.97
CA ASN A 45 -3.51 14.27 -12.77
C ASN A 45 -3.24 15.13 -11.52
N ASN A 46 -2.58 14.56 -10.51
CA ASN A 46 -2.20 15.27 -9.28
C ASN A 46 -1.03 14.59 -8.54
N ARG A 47 -0.47 15.31 -7.56
CA ARG A 47 0.65 14.83 -6.73
C ARG A 47 0.33 13.53 -5.98
N SER A 48 -0.88 13.43 -5.43
CA SER A 48 -1.28 12.25 -4.64
C SER A 48 -1.35 10.99 -5.50
N GLU A 49 -1.79 11.10 -6.74
CA GLU A 49 -1.76 10.01 -7.72
C GLU A 49 -0.33 9.58 -8.02
N ALA A 50 0.53 10.54 -8.39
CA ALA A 50 1.94 10.27 -8.67
C ALA A 50 2.64 9.58 -7.48
N MET A 51 2.39 10.04 -6.25
CA MET A 51 2.93 9.42 -5.03
C MET A 51 2.38 8.01 -4.79
N ARG A 52 1.07 7.80 -4.94
CA ARG A 52 0.48 6.45 -4.81
C ARG A 52 1.08 5.48 -5.81
N THR A 53 1.24 5.89 -7.08
CA THR A 53 1.86 5.06 -8.12
C THR A 53 3.32 4.74 -7.78
N ALA A 54 4.08 5.72 -7.31
CA ALA A 54 5.48 5.50 -6.90
C ALA A 54 5.58 4.50 -5.74
N VAL A 55 4.76 4.67 -4.70
CA VAL A 55 4.72 3.75 -3.54
C VAL A 55 4.27 2.35 -3.97
N TYR A 56 3.23 2.24 -4.80
CA TYR A 56 2.78 0.96 -5.34
C TYR A 56 3.90 0.24 -6.09
N ARG A 57 4.58 0.93 -7.02
CA ARG A 57 5.70 0.37 -7.78
C ARG A 57 6.85 -0.05 -6.87
N LEU A 58 7.17 0.78 -5.87
CA LEU A 58 8.18 0.46 -4.87
C LEU A 58 7.82 -0.82 -4.11
N ILE A 59 6.58 -0.93 -3.63
CA ILE A 59 6.12 -2.13 -2.93
C ILE A 59 6.17 -3.35 -3.84
N CYS A 60 5.71 -3.27 -5.09
CA CYS A 60 5.74 -4.39 -6.03
C CYS A 60 7.16 -4.84 -6.37
N GLU A 61 8.09 -3.89 -6.57
CA GLU A 61 9.49 -4.23 -6.86
C GLU A 61 10.16 -4.91 -5.66
N TYR A 62 9.82 -4.45 -4.46
CA TYR A 62 10.40 -4.98 -3.24
C TYR A 62 9.66 -6.19 -2.69
N SER A 63 8.37 -6.43 -2.99
CA SER A 63 7.61 -7.57 -2.47
C SER A 63 8.19 -8.90 -2.96
N GLU A 64 8.66 -8.95 -4.21
CA GLU A 64 9.39 -10.12 -4.72
C GLU A 64 10.75 -10.31 -4.02
N LYS A 65 11.38 -9.21 -3.60
CA LYS A 65 12.67 -9.22 -2.86
C LYS A 65 12.49 -9.43 -1.35
N LEU A 66 11.31 -9.13 -0.79
CA LEU A 66 10.97 -9.12 0.64
C LEU A 66 10.21 -10.37 1.10
N LYS A 67 9.72 -11.24 0.19
CA LYS A 67 9.16 -12.56 0.54
C LYS A 67 9.98 -13.34 1.58
N PRO A 68 11.32 -13.37 1.55
CA PRO A 68 12.11 -14.05 2.59
C PRO A 68 12.16 -13.31 3.94
N LEU A 69 11.93 -11.99 3.96
CA LEU A 69 12.06 -11.14 5.16
C LEU A 69 10.73 -10.94 5.91
N LEU A 70 9.60 -11.14 5.24
CA LEU A 70 8.25 -11.13 5.82
C LEU A 70 7.79 -12.53 6.26
N ALA A 71 8.61 -13.56 6.08
CA ALA A 71 8.40 -14.84 6.75
C ALA A 71 8.36 -14.57 8.26
N PRO A 72 7.33 -15.03 8.99
CA PRO A 72 7.22 -14.76 10.41
C PRO A 72 8.44 -15.37 11.10
N GLN A 73 9.41 -14.52 11.45
CA GLN A 73 10.39 -14.90 12.46
C GLN A 73 9.58 -15.14 13.73
N GLN A 74 9.64 -16.37 14.23
CA GLN A 74 9.13 -16.73 15.55
C GLN A 74 9.92 -15.93 16.58
N ALA A 75 9.57 -14.65 16.76
CA ALA A 75 10.11 -13.79 17.77
C ALA A 75 9.40 -14.16 19.08
N GLY A 76 9.90 -15.22 19.72
CA GLY A 76 9.64 -15.47 21.12
C GLY A 76 10.21 -14.30 21.93
N TYR A 77 9.33 -13.47 22.48
CA TYR A 77 9.72 -12.55 23.54
C TYR A 77 9.75 -13.34 24.85
N ARG A 78 10.94 -13.39 25.46
CA ARG A 78 11.13 -13.73 26.87
C ARG A 78 10.72 -12.55 27.74
#